data_AF-A0A9E3D4H1-F1
#
_entry.id   AF-A0A9E3D4H1-F1
#
_cell.length_a   1.000
_cell.length_b   1.000
_cell.length_c   1.000
_cell.angle_alpha   90.00
_cell.angle_beta   90.00
_cell.angle_gamma   90.00
#
_symmetry.space_group_name_H-M   'P 1'
#
loop_
_entity.id
_entity.type
_entity.pdbx_description
1 polymer ?
#
loop_
_entity_poly.entity_id
_entity_poly.type
_entity_poly.pdbx_seq_one_letter_code
_entity_poly.pdbx_strand_id
1 'polypeptide(L)'
;MEHSAPRHIRLTSHPGTAGRGAIPLRWGASGPAARGPVVASPAEPRYRNAVGSYSGAYAVYRALAVATRALARDHRPDFTDTAPATLIGPHPQWDDPGKIVSFDPWGHLVGEVFAEHIRAGIDIRPTIAVTRARITTPELRPLLADGTLRPDGEVLLDNGEIRVTKAAIDSMWHLPGLAARFGVAEADLRRTLFEETGGMYPELVTRPDIEVLLPPIGGMTVYFFGEVEQLADPGT
;
A
#
# COMPACT_ATOMS: atom_id res chain seq x y z
N MET A 1 -12.38 -6.43 35.82
CA MET A 1 -11.90 -5.97 34.49
C MET A 1 -12.95 -5.03 33.94
N GLU A 2 -12.68 -3.73 33.98
CA GLU A 2 -13.67 -2.70 33.69
C GLU A 2 -14.03 -2.69 32.21
N HIS A 3 -15.32 -2.83 31.92
CA HIS A 3 -15.87 -2.77 30.58
C HIS A 3 -15.95 -1.28 30.21
N SER A 4 -14.96 -0.74 29.48
CA SER A 4 -15.08 0.60 28.91
C SER A 4 -16.38 0.65 28.10
N ALA A 5 -17.29 1.55 28.46
CA ALA A 5 -18.59 1.69 27.82
C ALA A 5 -18.46 1.77 26.28
N PRO A 6 -19.42 1.20 25.52
CA PRO A 6 -19.37 1.24 24.07
C PRO A 6 -19.34 2.69 23.60
N ARG A 7 -18.23 3.09 22.95
CA ARG A 7 -18.11 4.41 22.33
C ARG A 7 -19.09 4.53 21.18
N HIS A 8 -19.71 5.70 21.05
CA HIS A 8 -20.52 6.07 19.90
C HIS A 8 -19.74 5.79 18.59
N ILE A 9 -20.31 4.94 17.74
CA ILE A 9 -19.76 4.61 16.42
C ILE A 9 -20.45 5.49 15.39
N ARG A 10 -19.65 6.24 14.66
CA ARG A 10 -20.13 7.02 13.53
C ARG A 10 -20.20 6.11 12.30
N LEU A 11 -21.41 5.85 11.81
CA LEU A 11 -21.64 4.95 10.68
C LEU A 11 -21.31 5.59 9.33
N THR A 12 -21.49 6.91 9.18
CA THR A 12 -21.25 7.63 7.92
C THR A 12 -20.53 8.96 8.13
N SER A 13 -19.73 9.38 7.15
CA SER A 13 -19.10 10.70 7.12
C SER A 13 -19.47 11.46 5.84
N HIS A 14 -19.56 12.79 5.92
CA HIS A 14 -19.91 13.66 4.78
C HIS A 14 -18.88 14.79 4.63
N PRO A 15 -18.74 15.41 3.45
CA PRO A 15 -17.80 16.50 3.24
C PRO A 15 -18.13 17.64 4.21
N GLY A 16 -17.13 18.14 4.95
CA GLY A 16 -17.28 19.18 5.98
C GLY A 16 -17.55 18.71 7.40
N THR A 17 -17.90 17.43 7.60
CA THR A 17 -18.04 16.84 8.97
C THR A 17 -16.79 16.09 9.43
N ALA A 18 -15.88 15.77 8.51
CA ALA A 18 -14.47 15.59 8.84
C ALA A 18 -13.92 17.00 9.02
N GLY A 19 -13.47 17.36 10.23
CA GLY A 19 -12.97 18.70 10.49
C GLY A 19 -11.84 19.08 9.53
N ARG A 20 -11.40 20.36 9.57
CA ARG A 20 -10.25 20.92 8.84
C ARG A 20 -8.89 20.19 9.04
N GLY A 21 -8.88 19.03 9.67
CA GLY A 21 -7.69 18.25 10.02
C GLY A 21 -7.30 17.16 9.03
N ALA A 22 -8.09 16.84 8.00
CA ALA A 22 -7.68 15.83 7.02
C ALA A 22 -6.35 16.23 6.38
N ILE A 23 -5.39 15.29 6.31
CA ILE A 23 -4.09 15.58 5.70
C ILE A 23 -4.28 15.72 4.19
N PRO A 24 -3.84 16.82 3.55
CA PRO A 24 -3.98 16.97 2.11
C PRO A 24 -3.26 15.85 1.35
N LEU A 25 -3.92 15.34 0.32
CA LEU A 25 -3.37 14.39 -0.63
C LEU A 25 -3.63 14.91 -2.04
N ARG A 26 -2.59 14.99 -2.86
CA ARG A 26 -2.65 15.42 -4.26
C ARG A 26 -2.04 14.33 -5.12
N TRP A 27 -2.87 13.42 -5.65
CA TRP A 27 -2.37 12.28 -6.43
C TRP A 27 -1.60 12.76 -7.67
N GLY A 28 -0.45 12.14 -7.95
CA GLY A 28 0.43 12.54 -9.05
C GLY A 28 1.14 13.89 -8.86
N ALA A 29 1.12 14.53 -7.70
CA ALA A 29 1.94 15.73 -7.49
C ALA A 29 3.43 15.37 -7.45
N SER A 30 4.27 16.29 -7.97
CA SER A 30 5.71 16.05 -8.08
C SER A 30 6.39 16.00 -6.71
N GLY A 31 6.92 14.83 -6.39
CA GLY A 31 7.59 14.56 -5.12
C GLY A 31 6.65 14.36 -3.92
N PRO A 32 7.17 13.74 -2.83
CA PRO A 32 6.34 13.29 -1.72
C PRO A 32 5.80 14.45 -0.89
N ALA A 33 6.55 15.54 -0.76
CA ALA A 33 6.13 16.71 0.02
C ALA A 33 4.93 17.44 -0.60
N ALA A 34 4.89 17.61 -1.92
CA ALA A 34 3.76 18.23 -2.61
C ALA A 34 2.55 17.30 -2.71
N ARG A 35 2.78 15.98 -2.80
CA ARG A 35 1.75 14.93 -2.81
C ARG A 35 1.06 14.78 -1.47
N GLY A 36 1.83 14.73 -0.39
CA GLY A 36 1.35 14.35 0.93
C GLY A 36 1.23 12.83 1.12
N PRO A 37 1.12 12.35 2.37
CA PRO A 37 0.99 10.94 2.68
C PRO A 37 -0.44 10.43 2.51
N VAL A 38 -0.58 9.13 2.22
CA VAL A 38 -1.87 8.45 2.35
C VAL A 38 -2.07 8.04 3.81
N VAL A 39 -3.20 8.47 4.39
CA VAL A 39 -3.56 8.26 5.80
C VAL A 39 -4.88 7.49 5.86
N ALA A 40 -4.78 6.19 6.13
CA ALA A 40 -5.93 5.27 6.22
C ALA A 40 -6.16 4.72 7.64
N SER A 41 -5.43 5.21 8.64
CA SER A 41 -5.49 4.63 9.99
C SER A 41 -6.85 4.84 10.67
N PRO A 42 -7.44 3.78 11.27
CA PRO A 42 -8.69 3.88 12.02
C PRO A 42 -8.51 4.49 13.43
N ALA A 43 -7.27 4.71 13.87
CA ALA A 43 -6.98 5.21 15.21
C ALA A 43 -7.39 6.68 15.38
N GLU A 44 -7.19 7.50 14.33
CA GLU A 44 -7.48 8.93 14.36
C GLU A 44 -8.20 9.37 13.07
N PRO A 45 -9.54 9.23 13.01
CA PRO A 45 -10.31 9.49 11.81
C PRO A 45 -10.22 10.92 11.27
N ARG A 46 -9.83 11.91 12.09
CA ARG A 46 -9.75 13.32 11.65
C ARG A 46 -8.65 13.56 10.61
N TYR A 47 -7.60 12.74 10.61
CA TYR A 47 -6.46 12.89 9.69
C TYR A 47 -6.63 12.09 8.40
N ARG A 48 -7.65 11.23 8.32
CA ARG A 48 -7.83 10.30 7.19
C ARG A 48 -8.13 11.04 5.89
N ASN A 49 -7.44 10.63 4.84
CA ASN A 49 -7.64 11.08 3.46
C ASN A 49 -7.80 9.91 2.48
N ALA A 50 -8.09 8.71 3.00
CA ALA A 50 -8.37 7.51 2.21
C ALA A 50 -9.51 6.69 2.83
N VAL A 51 -10.31 6.07 1.96
CA VAL A 51 -11.36 5.10 2.32
C VAL A 51 -10.71 3.75 2.64
N GLY A 52 -11.29 3.01 3.57
CA GLY A 52 -10.74 1.71 4.00
C GLY A 52 -9.64 1.82 5.07
N SER A 53 -8.81 0.78 5.17
CA SER A 53 -7.76 0.64 6.19
C SER A 53 -6.50 0.04 5.56
N TYR A 54 -5.36 0.28 6.18
CA TYR A 54 -4.11 -0.42 5.85
C TYR A 54 -4.24 -1.95 6.01
N SER A 55 -3.28 -2.67 5.42
CA SER A 55 -3.09 -4.12 5.49
C SER A 55 -4.02 -4.96 4.60
N GLY A 56 -4.73 -4.34 3.64
CA GLY A 56 -5.54 -5.06 2.65
C GLY A 56 -6.44 -6.13 3.26
N ALA A 57 -6.40 -7.35 2.72
CA ALA A 57 -7.13 -8.52 3.23
C ALA A 57 -6.80 -8.86 4.71
N TYR A 58 -5.62 -8.47 5.22
CA TYR A 58 -5.22 -8.71 6.60
C TYR A 58 -5.81 -7.72 7.61
N ALA A 59 -6.50 -6.66 7.18
CA ALA A 59 -7.15 -5.69 8.06
C ALA A 59 -8.14 -6.37 9.03
N VAL A 60 -8.79 -7.46 8.60
CA VAL A 60 -9.71 -8.24 9.44
C VAL A 60 -8.96 -8.93 10.59
N TYR A 61 -7.78 -9.49 10.35
CA TYR A 61 -6.98 -10.09 11.43
C TYR A 61 -6.49 -9.06 12.43
N ARG A 62 -6.16 -7.83 11.99
CA ARG A 62 -5.89 -6.73 12.90
C ARG A 62 -7.11 -6.43 13.78
N ALA A 63 -8.31 -6.39 13.20
CA ALA A 63 -9.55 -6.17 13.96
C ALA A 63 -9.78 -7.27 15.00
N LEU A 64 -9.55 -8.54 14.64
CA LEU A 64 -9.61 -9.68 15.57
C LEU A 64 -8.58 -9.54 16.70
N ALA A 65 -7.33 -9.18 16.39
CA ALA A 65 -6.29 -8.98 17.40
C ALA A 65 -6.63 -7.85 18.39
N VAL A 66 -7.26 -6.78 17.92
CA VAL A 66 -7.76 -5.69 18.78
C VAL A 66 -8.95 -6.18 19.63
N ALA A 67 -9.88 -6.95 19.05
CA ALA A 67 -11.02 -7.49 19.77
C ALA A 67 -10.61 -8.46 20.89
N THR A 68 -9.58 -9.29 20.65
CA THR A 68 -9.00 -10.19 21.65
C THR A 68 -8.04 -9.50 22.62
N ARG A 69 -7.76 -8.20 22.42
CA ARG A 69 -6.76 -7.41 23.16
C ARG A 69 -5.32 -7.93 23.04
N ALA A 70 -5.05 -8.80 22.07
CA ALA A 70 -3.69 -9.18 21.70
C ALA A 70 -2.93 -8.00 21.06
N LEU A 71 -3.65 -7.02 20.54
CA LEU A 71 -3.11 -5.77 20.01
C LEU A 71 -3.86 -4.56 20.58
N ALA A 72 -3.14 -3.53 21.03
CA ALA A 72 -3.75 -2.27 21.42
C ALA A 72 -4.39 -1.56 20.21
N ARG A 73 -5.56 -0.94 20.39
CA ARG A 73 -6.30 -0.29 19.29
C ARG A 73 -5.49 0.82 18.62
N ASP A 74 -4.76 1.58 19.43
CA ASP A 74 -3.89 2.70 19.10
C ASP A 74 -2.42 2.29 18.86
N HIS A 75 -2.15 0.98 18.77
CA HIS A 75 -0.79 0.49 18.48
C HIS A 75 -0.19 1.16 17.25
N ARG A 76 0.99 1.75 17.46
CA ARG A 76 1.84 2.37 16.45
C ARG A 76 2.97 1.40 16.11
N PRO A 77 3.14 1.06 14.82
CA PRO A 77 4.31 0.31 14.37
C PRO A 77 5.60 1.10 14.66
N ASP A 78 6.67 0.38 15.00
CA ASP A 78 8.03 0.90 15.01
C ASP A 78 8.65 0.71 13.62
N PHE A 79 9.20 1.78 13.06
CA PHE A 79 9.87 1.78 11.75
C PHE A 79 11.40 1.83 11.86
N THR A 80 11.95 1.66 13.06
CA THR A 80 13.39 1.50 13.27
C THR A 80 13.87 0.28 12.48
N ASP A 81 14.95 0.46 11.70
CA ASP A 81 15.56 -0.58 10.85
C ASP A 81 14.60 -1.22 9.81
N THR A 82 13.54 -0.51 9.41
CA THR A 82 12.60 -0.97 8.37
C THR A 82 12.80 -0.29 7.02
N ALA A 83 13.98 0.28 6.76
CA ALA A 83 14.31 0.86 5.46
C ALA A 83 14.26 -0.23 4.36
N PRO A 84 13.81 0.09 3.13
CA PRO A 84 13.76 -0.87 2.05
C PRO A 84 15.17 -1.39 1.72
N ALA A 85 15.28 -2.68 1.40
CA ALA A 85 16.59 -3.30 1.13
C ALA A 85 17.26 -2.77 -0.16
N THR A 86 16.45 -2.21 -1.06
CA THR A 86 16.84 -1.56 -2.31
C THR A 86 15.92 -0.37 -2.55
N LEU A 87 16.47 0.76 -2.98
CA LEU A 87 15.67 1.95 -3.33
C LEU A 87 15.15 1.79 -4.76
N ILE A 88 13.85 2.04 -4.93
CA ILE A 88 13.19 2.05 -6.24
C ILE A 88 12.70 3.47 -6.48
N GLY A 89 13.03 4.04 -7.64
CA GLY A 89 12.63 5.38 -8.03
C GLY A 89 13.25 6.51 -7.19
N PRO A 90 12.66 7.73 -7.23
CA PRO A 90 11.44 8.07 -7.97
C PRO A 90 11.61 8.03 -9.49
N HIS A 91 10.52 7.81 -10.21
CA HIS A 91 10.48 7.84 -11.67
C HIS A 91 9.47 8.87 -12.18
N PRO A 92 9.67 9.51 -13.35
CA PRO A 92 8.77 10.55 -13.87
C PRO A 92 7.30 10.11 -13.98
N GLN A 93 7.05 8.81 -14.19
CA GLN A 93 5.70 8.25 -14.29
C GLN A 93 4.93 8.31 -12.97
N TRP A 94 5.59 8.54 -11.83
CA TRP A 94 4.93 8.67 -10.52
C TRP A 94 4.21 10.00 -10.37
N ASP A 95 4.65 11.01 -11.12
CA ASP A 95 4.08 12.36 -11.17
C ASP A 95 2.95 12.47 -12.22
N ASP A 96 2.62 11.37 -12.91
CA ASP A 96 1.47 11.30 -13.80
C ASP A 96 0.32 10.56 -13.10
N PRO A 97 -0.77 11.27 -12.74
CA PRO A 97 -1.87 10.69 -11.96
C PRO A 97 -2.61 9.55 -12.67
N GLY A 98 -2.43 9.38 -13.99
CA GLY A 98 -3.03 8.32 -14.78
C GLY A 98 -2.15 7.06 -14.94
N LYS A 99 -0.85 7.12 -14.59
CA LYS A 99 0.09 5.99 -14.81
C LYS A 99 0.06 4.95 -13.70
N ILE A 100 -0.08 5.38 -12.45
CA ILE A 100 -0.19 4.47 -11.30
C ILE A 100 -1.48 4.81 -10.57
N VAL A 101 -2.43 3.88 -10.58
CA VAL A 101 -3.77 4.08 -9.98
C VAL A 101 -4.22 2.90 -9.11
N SER A 102 -3.38 1.86 -8.96
CA SER A 102 -3.70 0.61 -8.26
C SER A 102 -2.79 0.29 -7.07
N PHE A 103 -1.76 1.10 -6.82
CA PHE A 103 -0.94 1.09 -5.60
C PHE A 103 -0.32 2.47 -5.34
N ASP A 104 0.24 2.70 -4.15
CA ASP A 104 1.01 3.92 -3.83
C ASP A 104 2.50 3.73 -4.19
N PRO A 105 3.05 4.46 -5.18
CA PRO A 105 4.45 4.34 -5.55
C PRO A 105 5.42 4.81 -4.46
N TRP A 106 4.98 5.63 -3.49
CA TRP A 106 5.79 6.06 -2.35
C TRP A 106 5.71 5.11 -1.15
N GLY A 107 4.96 4.01 -1.28
CA GLY A 107 4.59 3.12 -0.17
C GLY A 107 5.76 2.45 0.54
N HIS A 108 6.93 2.33 -0.08
CA HIS A 108 8.16 1.76 0.51
C HIS A 108 9.02 2.80 1.23
N LEU A 109 8.80 4.09 0.98
CA LEU A 109 9.62 5.19 1.50
C LEU A 109 8.94 5.96 2.64
N VAL A 110 7.76 5.54 3.08
CA VAL A 110 6.92 6.24 4.07
C VAL A 110 7.70 6.67 5.32
N GLY A 111 8.52 5.78 5.88
CA GLY A 111 9.31 6.06 7.08
C GLY A 111 10.33 7.18 6.91
N GLU A 112 10.79 7.43 5.68
CA GLU A 112 11.77 8.45 5.33
C GLU A 112 11.08 9.74 4.86
N VAL A 113 10.29 9.66 3.80
CA VAL A 113 9.73 10.86 3.14
C VAL A 113 8.59 11.51 3.94
N PHE A 114 7.99 10.78 4.89
CA PHE A 114 6.95 11.30 5.78
C PHE A 114 7.35 11.24 7.27
N ALA A 115 8.64 11.13 7.57
CA ALA A 115 9.17 11.05 8.94
C ALA A 115 8.67 12.20 9.85
N GLU A 116 8.55 13.41 9.31
CA GLU A 116 8.02 14.58 10.06
C GLU A 116 6.57 14.41 10.49
N HIS A 117 5.73 13.89 9.59
CA HIS A 117 4.33 13.64 9.87
C HIS A 117 4.16 12.52 10.92
N ILE A 118 5.00 11.47 10.82
CA ILE A 118 5.03 10.37 11.78
C ILE A 118 5.47 10.88 13.16
N ARG A 119 6.53 11.70 13.22
CA ARG A 119 6.98 12.37 14.47
C ARG A 119 5.90 13.28 15.07
N ALA A 120 5.06 13.91 14.23
CA ALA A 120 3.90 14.68 14.66
C ALA A 120 2.71 13.81 15.15
N GLY A 121 2.87 12.48 15.19
CA GLY A 121 1.89 11.54 15.73
C GLY A 121 0.87 11.02 14.72
N ILE A 122 1.03 11.34 13.44
CA ILE A 122 0.15 10.87 12.36
C ILE A 122 0.51 9.41 12.03
N ASP A 123 -0.50 8.54 12.02
CA ASP A 123 -0.33 7.12 11.72
C ASP A 123 -0.28 6.88 10.20
N ILE A 124 0.92 6.95 9.66
CA ILE A 124 1.20 6.67 8.25
C ILE A 124 1.96 5.36 8.20
N ARG A 125 1.50 4.43 7.37
CA ARG A 125 2.08 3.08 7.29
C ARG A 125 2.57 2.79 5.88
N PRO A 126 3.73 2.12 5.74
CA PRO A 126 4.16 1.58 4.46
C PRO A 126 3.10 0.67 3.86
N THR A 127 2.94 0.74 2.54
CA THR A 127 2.12 -0.18 1.74
C THR A 127 2.96 -1.02 0.80
N ILE A 128 4.28 -0.83 0.81
CA ILE A 128 5.22 -1.64 0.05
C ILE A 128 6.37 -2.03 0.98
N ALA A 129 6.67 -3.33 1.05
CA ALA A 129 7.86 -3.84 1.71
C ALA A 129 8.84 -4.38 0.66
N VAL A 130 10.03 -3.80 0.60
CA VAL A 130 11.11 -4.23 -0.30
C VAL A 130 12.18 -4.96 0.51
N THR A 131 12.38 -6.24 0.23
CA THR A 131 13.33 -7.10 0.93
C THR A 131 14.23 -7.87 -0.04
N ARG A 132 15.38 -8.36 0.45
CA ARG A 132 16.15 -9.38 -0.26
C ARG A 132 15.61 -10.76 0.11
N ALA A 133 15.50 -11.64 -0.87
CA ALA A 133 15.05 -13.00 -0.67
C ALA A 133 15.87 -13.99 -1.50
N ARG A 134 15.79 -15.27 -1.12
CA ARG A 134 16.20 -16.38 -1.98
C ARG A 134 14.97 -17.22 -2.26
N ILE A 135 14.75 -17.51 -3.54
CA ILE A 135 13.66 -18.36 -3.97
C ILE A 135 14.22 -19.69 -4.47
N THR A 136 13.53 -20.77 -4.13
CA THR A 136 13.82 -22.10 -4.61
C THR A 136 12.74 -22.48 -5.61
N THR A 137 13.14 -22.73 -6.85
CA THR A 137 12.24 -23.08 -7.94
C THR A 137 12.56 -24.51 -8.37
N PRO A 138 11.77 -25.53 -7.95
CA PRO A 138 12.03 -26.93 -8.27
C PRO A 138 12.23 -27.21 -9.77
N GLU A 139 11.57 -26.43 -10.62
CA GLU A 139 11.62 -26.49 -12.08
C GLU A 139 13.01 -26.17 -12.65
N LEU A 140 13.88 -25.47 -11.91
CA LEU A 140 15.25 -25.18 -12.36
C LEU A 140 16.20 -26.36 -12.17
N ARG A 141 15.89 -27.31 -11.28
CA ARG A 141 16.77 -28.46 -11.00
C ARG A 141 17.12 -29.30 -12.24
N PRO A 142 16.15 -29.73 -13.08
CA PRO A 142 16.50 -30.48 -14.29
C PRO A 142 17.35 -29.65 -15.27
N LEU A 143 17.06 -28.36 -15.40
CA LEU A 143 17.79 -27.44 -16.29
C LEU A 143 19.23 -27.19 -15.84
N LEU A 144 19.49 -27.23 -14.53
CA LEU A 144 20.84 -27.20 -13.97
C LEU A 144 21.57 -28.52 -14.20
N ALA A 145 20.87 -29.65 -14.02
CA ALA A 145 21.45 -30.99 -14.13
C ALA A 145 21.86 -31.34 -15.57
N ASP A 146 21.10 -30.91 -16.58
CA ASP A 146 21.43 -31.10 -17.99
C ASP A 146 22.32 -30.00 -18.58
N GLY A 147 22.62 -28.96 -17.79
CA GLY A 147 23.50 -27.85 -18.17
C GLY A 147 22.85 -26.78 -19.06
N THR A 148 21.53 -26.83 -19.25
CA THR A 148 20.76 -25.79 -19.95
C THR A 148 20.87 -24.44 -19.24
N LEU A 149 20.80 -24.45 -17.91
CA LEU A 149 21.07 -23.30 -17.07
C LEU A 149 22.41 -23.49 -16.36
N ARG A 150 23.21 -22.43 -16.32
CA ARG A 150 24.49 -22.39 -15.63
C ARG A 150 24.41 -21.36 -14.51
N PRO A 151 24.71 -21.75 -13.26
CA PRO A 151 24.85 -20.79 -12.17
C PRO A 151 25.88 -19.72 -12.52
N ASP A 152 25.57 -18.48 -12.19
CA ASP A 152 26.47 -17.33 -12.31
C ASP A 152 27.09 -16.94 -10.95
N GLY A 153 26.58 -17.49 -9.84
CA GLY A 153 27.01 -17.18 -8.48
C GLY A 153 26.47 -15.85 -7.93
N GLU A 154 25.80 -15.06 -8.77
CA GLU A 154 25.25 -13.74 -8.47
C GLU A 154 23.73 -13.79 -8.33
N VAL A 155 23.02 -14.10 -9.43
CA VAL A 155 21.56 -14.26 -9.50
C VAL A 155 21.18 -15.72 -9.26
N LEU A 156 21.78 -16.65 -10.00
CA LEU A 156 21.54 -18.09 -9.86
C LEU A 156 22.73 -18.74 -9.14
N LEU A 157 22.46 -19.28 -7.95
CA LEU A 157 23.47 -19.92 -7.12
C LEU A 157 23.68 -21.39 -7.50
N ASP A 158 24.84 -21.93 -7.14
CA ASP A 158 25.22 -23.32 -7.43
C ASP A 158 24.24 -24.35 -6.87
N ASN A 159 23.56 -24.01 -5.77
CA ASN A 159 22.54 -24.85 -5.14
C ASN A 159 21.14 -24.73 -5.80
N GLY A 160 21.02 -23.94 -6.86
CA GLY A 160 19.77 -23.68 -7.59
C GLY A 160 18.82 -22.69 -6.89
N GLU A 161 19.26 -22.02 -5.82
CA GLU A 161 18.55 -20.86 -5.28
C GLU A 161 18.77 -19.64 -6.17
N ILE A 162 17.75 -18.80 -6.27
CA ILE A 162 17.83 -17.54 -7.01
C ILE A 162 17.80 -16.40 -6.01
N ARG A 163 18.81 -15.52 -6.07
CA ARG A 163 18.80 -14.25 -5.33
C ARG A 163 17.87 -13.28 -6.02
N VAL A 164 16.95 -12.72 -5.26
CA VAL A 164 15.97 -11.75 -5.77
C VAL A 164 15.80 -10.60 -4.80
N THR A 165 15.48 -9.43 -5.35
CA THR A 165 14.78 -8.40 -4.58
C THR A 165 13.29 -8.69 -4.68
N LYS A 166 12.57 -8.63 -3.56
CA LYS A 166 11.13 -8.85 -3.50
C LYS A 166 10.44 -7.56 -3.06
N ALA A 167 9.39 -7.16 -3.78
CA ALA A 167 8.44 -6.17 -3.30
C ALA A 167 7.10 -6.84 -3.00
N ALA A 168 6.61 -6.73 -1.76
CA ALA A 168 5.22 -7.02 -1.39
C ALA A 168 4.44 -5.71 -1.36
N ILE A 169 3.37 -5.61 -2.15
CA ILE A 169 2.66 -4.37 -2.45
C ILE A 169 1.18 -4.54 -2.06
N ASP A 170 0.71 -3.75 -1.11
CA ASP A 170 -0.70 -3.63 -0.78
C ASP A 170 -1.45 -2.83 -1.86
N SER A 171 -2.68 -3.25 -2.15
CA SER A 171 -3.55 -2.57 -3.12
C SER A 171 -4.01 -1.20 -2.60
N MET A 172 -3.89 -0.17 -3.43
CA MET A 172 -4.41 1.16 -3.15
C MET A 172 -4.90 1.83 -4.43
N TRP A 173 -6.17 2.18 -4.48
CA TRP A 173 -6.80 2.64 -5.70
C TRP A 173 -7.02 4.14 -5.69
N HIS A 174 -6.49 4.82 -6.70
CA HIS A 174 -6.89 6.17 -7.04
C HIS A 174 -8.18 6.09 -7.86
N LEU A 175 -9.32 6.37 -7.22
CA LEU A 175 -10.66 6.14 -7.77
C LEU A 175 -10.93 6.88 -9.08
N PRO A 176 -10.56 8.18 -9.25
CA PRO A 176 -10.69 8.86 -10.54
C PRO A 176 -9.89 8.15 -11.65
N GLY A 177 -8.64 7.78 -11.35
CA GLY A 177 -7.77 7.10 -12.31
C GLY A 177 -8.23 5.68 -12.67
N LEU A 178 -8.80 4.96 -11.69
CA LEU A 178 -9.37 3.63 -11.90
C LEU A 178 -10.64 3.69 -12.76
N ALA A 179 -11.54 4.64 -12.50
CA ALA A 179 -12.73 4.87 -13.29
C ALA A 179 -12.40 5.17 -14.76
N ALA A 180 -11.40 6.02 -14.99
CA ALA A 180 -10.89 6.31 -16.32
C ALA A 180 -10.36 5.06 -17.05
N ARG A 181 -9.68 4.14 -16.34
CA ARG A 181 -9.20 2.86 -16.93
C ARG A 181 -10.32 1.89 -17.30
N PHE A 182 -11.39 1.88 -16.52
CA PHE A 182 -12.57 1.07 -16.82
C PHE A 182 -13.51 1.73 -17.85
N GLY A 183 -13.29 3.00 -18.20
CA GLY A 183 -14.15 3.72 -19.14
C GLY A 183 -15.53 4.03 -18.57
N VAL A 184 -15.64 4.21 -17.25
CA VAL A 184 -16.90 4.50 -16.53
C VAL A 184 -16.82 5.81 -15.78
N ALA A 185 -17.97 6.40 -15.45
CA ALA A 185 -18.01 7.56 -14.56
C ALA A 185 -17.57 7.16 -13.13
N GLU A 186 -16.80 8.02 -12.46
CA GLU A 186 -16.30 7.74 -11.11
C GLU A 186 -17.43 7.56 -10.10
N ALA A 187 -18.50 8.35 -10.22
CA ALA A 187 -19.68 8.22 -9.35
C ALA A 187 -20.36 6.85 -9.49
N ASP A 188 -20.45 6.34 -10.72
CA ASP A 188 -21.02 5.02 -11.00
C ASP A 188 -20.11 3.93 -10.46
N LEU A 189 -18.79 4.01 -10.69
CA LEU A 189 -17.81 3.06 -10.14
C LEU A 189 -17.94 2.96 -8.61
N ARG A 190 -17.94 4.11 -7.93
CA ARG A 190 -18.04 4.18 -6.46
C ARG A 190 -19.35 3.59 -5.95
N ARG A 191 -20.46 3.93 -6.60
CA ARG A 191 -21.79 3.44 -6.24
C ARG A 191 -21.89 1.92 -6.42
N THR A 192 -21.45 1.40 -7.56
CA THR A 192 -21.42 -0.03 -7.84
C THR A 192 -20.51 -0.76 -6.86
N LEU A 193 -19.33 -0.22 -6.56
CA LEU A 193 -18.46 -0.79 -5.52
C LEU A 193 -19.18 -0.88 -4.18
N PHE A 194 -19.88 0.16 -3.75
CA PHE A 194 -20.64 0.16 -2.50
C PHE A 194 -21.80 -0.87 -2.52
N GLU A 195 -22.62 -0.87 -3.56
CA GLU A 195 -23.81 -1.73 -3.67
C GLU A 195 -23.43 -3.22 -3.79
N GLU A 196 -22.48 -3.56 -4.66
CA GLU A 196 -22.07 -4.95 -4.93
C GLU A 196 -21.22 -5.58 -3.81
N THR A 197 -20.71 -4.77 -2.89
CA THR A 197 -19.97 -5.24 -1.71
C THR A 197 -20.83 -5.28 -0.44
N GLY A 198 -22.16 -5.17 -0.58
CA GLY A 198 -23.09 -5.23 0.55
C GLY A 198 -23.03 -4.00 1.45
N GLY A 199 -22.72 -2.84 0.87
CA GLY A 199 -22.60 -1.58 1.60
C GLY A 199 -21.24 -1.36 2.26
N MET A 200 -20.18 -1.99 1.77
CA MET A 200 -18.83 -1.80 2.30
C MET A 200 -18.36 -0.35 2.05
N TYR A 201 -17.93 0.31 3.13
CA TYR A 201 -17.49 1.71 3.16
C TYR A 201 -18.51 2.72 2.58
N PRO A 202 -19.44 3.23 3.42
CA PRO A 202 -20.37 4.29 3.02
C PRO A 202 -19.68 5.53 2.42
N GLU A 203 -18.44 5.80 2.79
CA GLU A 203 -17.63 6.90 2.26
C GLU A 203 -17.40 6.83 0.75
N LEU A 204 -17.53 5.67 0.10
CA LEU A 204 -17.52 5.59 -1.36
C LEU A 204 -18.61 6.47 -1.98
N VAL A 205 -19.78 6.55 -1.35
CA VAL A 205 -20.90 7.37 -1.79
C VAL A 205 -20.90 8.74 -1.10
N THR A 206 -20.61 8.76 0.21
CA THR A 206 -20.81 9.97 1.02
C THR A 206 -19.60 10.90 1.06
N ARG A 207 -18.42 10.48 0.60
CA ARG A 207 -17.17 11.27 0.59
C ARG A 207 -16.53 11.28 -0.80
N PRO A 208 -17.15 11.94 -1.80
CA PRO A 208 -16.54 12.09 -3.12
C PRO A 208 -15.24 12.90 -3.07
N ASP A 209 -15.01 13.68 -2.00
CA ASP A 209 -13.77 14.42 -1.74
C ASP A 209 -12.57 13.53 -1.38
N ILE A 210 -12.78 12.24 -1.09
CA ILE A 210 -11.71 11.28 -0.86
C ILE A 210 -11.50 10.47 -2.15
N GLU A 211 -10.36 10.68 -2.80
CA GLU A 211 -10.03 10.08 -4.10
C GLU A 211 -9.32 8.72 -4.00
N VAL A 212 -8.92 8.30 -2.79
CA VAL A 212 -8.16 7.06 -2.58
C VAL A 212 -8.94 6.04 -1.76
N LEU A 213 -8.91 4.78 -2.20
CA LEU A 213 -9.48 3.61 -1.53
C LEU A 213 -8.37 2.58 -1.24
N LEU A 214 -8.31 2.06 -0.02
CA LEU A 214 -7.56 0.86 0.32
C LEU A 214 -8.55 -0.31 0.41
N PRO A 215 -8.77 -1.06 -0.67
CA PRO A 215 -9.70 -2.19 -0.65
C PRO A 215 -9.14 -3.35 0.19
N PRO A 216 -10.00 -4.09 0.93
CA PRO A 216 -9.57 -5.24 1.75
C PRO A 216 -9.35 -6.49 0.89
N ILE A 217 -8.55 -6.37 -0.17
CA ILE A 217 -8.21 -7.45 -1.10
C ILE A 217 -6.74 -7.85 -0.96
N GLY A 218 -6.36 -8.92 -1.66
CA GLY A 218 -4.96 -9.32 -1.77
C GLY A 218 -4.09 -8.22 -2.39
N GLY A 219 -2.85 -8.15 -1.93
CA GLY A 219 -1.79 -7.39 -2.59
C GLY A 219 -1.17 -8.17 -3.75
N MET A 220 -0.08 -7.64 -4.28
CA MET A 220 0.77 -8.32 -5.26
C MET A 220 2.18 -8.52 -4.69
N THR A 221 2.89 -9.53 -5.22
CA THR A 221 4.32 -9.72 -4.95
C THR A 221 5.07 -9.71 -6.27
N VAL A 222 6.12 -8.89 -6.33
CA VAL A 222 7.02 -8.79 -7.48
C VAL A 222 8.40 -9.29 -7.06
N TYR A 223 8.98 -10.18 -7.86
CA TYR A 223 10.35 -10.64 -7.70
C TYR A 223 11.19 -10.05 -8.84
N PHE A 224 12.24 -9.33 -8.47
CA PHE A 224 13.22 -8.77 -9.38
C PHE A 224 14.44 -9.68 -9.40
N PHE A 225 14.80 -10.12 -10.61
CA PHE A 225 15.97 -10.95 -10.87
C PHE A 225 17.07 -10.05 -11.41
N GLY A 226 18.25 -10.06 -10.77
CA GLY A 226 19.32 -9.11 -11.05
C GLY A 226 19.17 -7.78 -10.29
N GLU A 227 19.90 -6.77 -10.77
CA GLU A 227 19.95 -5.44 -10.16
C GLU A 227 18.72 -4.60 -10.55
N VAL A 228 18.01 -4.07 -9.56
CA VAL A 228 16.72 -3.37 -9.77
C VAL A 228 16.92 -2.04 -10.48
N GLU A 229 18.04 -1.38 -10.21
CA GLU A 229 18.43 -0.09 -10.75
C GLU A 229 18.65 -0.14 -12.27
N GLN A 230 18.99 -1.32 -12.80
CA GLN A 230 19.26 -1.52 -14.23
C GLN A 230 17.98 -1.73 -15.05
N LEU A 231 16.84 -2.05 -14.42
CA LEU A 231 15.59 -2.37 -15.15
C LEU A 231 15.06 -1.22 -16.03
N ALA A 232 15.44 0.01 -15.72
CA ALA A 232 15.05 1.18 -16.50
C ALA A 232 16.05 1.54 -17.62
N ASP A 233 17.19 0.86 -17.68
CA ASP A 233 18.22 1.07 -18.71
C ASP A 233 17.93 0.16 -19.93
N PRO A 234 17.61 0.73 -21.11
CA PRO A 234 17.43 -0.07 -22.32
C PRO A 234 18.71 -0.75 -22.82
N GLY A 235 19.89 -0.38 -22.30
CA GLY A 235 21.19 -0.88 -22.70
C GLY A 235 21.69 -2.10 -21.92
N THR A 236 20.97 -2.53 -20.89
CA THR A 236 21.23 -3.75 -20.10
C THR A 236 20.34 -4.91 -20.55
#